data_AF-A0A7L0X577-F1
#
_entry.id   AF-A0A7L0X577-F1
#
_cell.length_a   1.000
_cell.length_b   1.000
_cell.length_c   1.000
_cell.angle_alpha   90.00
_cell.angle_beta   90.00
_cell.angle_gamma   90.00
#
_symmetry.space_group_name_H-M   'P 1'
#
loop_
_entity.id
_entity.type
_entity.pdbx_description
1 polymer ?
#
loop_
_entity_poly.entity_id
_entity_poly.type
_entity_poly.pdbx_seq_one_letter_code
_entity_poly.pdbx_strand_id
1 'polypeptide(L)'
;QGVRVPTLGSFDVVHTEIHVGDRAVALQRPVFYLARNLGGASNLMDNNTDLAGDKQLEPLKYAEVAGQASVSRRKAESCILGTTSLLYHCLAKGESIAFILRDVGVLLIEGRKAHMRF
;
A
#
# COMPACT_ATOMS: atom_id res chain seq x y z
N GLN A 1 6.21 8.26 9.53
CA GLN A 1 6.97 7.00 9.32
C GLN A 1 6.07 6.06 8.54
N GLY A 2 6.58 5.34 7.54
CA GLY A 2 5.77 4.47 6.70
C GLY A 2 5.40 3.14 7.39
N VAL A 3 4.37 2.47 6.87
CA VAL A 3 3.78 1.25 7.43
C VAL A 3 3.80 0.13 6.40
N ARG A 4 4.22 -1.07 6.80
CA ARG A 4 4.11 -2.32 6.04
C ARG A 4 2.79 -3.01 6.34
N VAL A 5 2.00 -3.24 5.30
CA VAL A 5 0.77 -4.03 5.36
C VAL A 5 1.08 -5.45 4.89
N PRO A 6 0.86 -6.47 5.74
CA PRO A 6 1.20 -7.85 5.43
C PRO A 6 0.65 -8.31 4.09
N THR A 7 1.49 -8.96 3.29
CA THR A 7 1.20 -9.51 1.95
C THR A 7 0.73 -8.52 0.88
N LEU A 8 0.39 -7.26 1.24
CA LEU A 8 -0.13 -6.22 0.35
C LEU A 8 0.96 -5.30 -0.18
N GLY A 9 1.78 -4.74 0.72
CA GLY A 9 2.71 -3.66 0.35
C GLY A 9 3.08 -2.76 1.51
N SER A 10 3.52 -1.56 1.20
CA SER A 10 3.80 -0.51 2.18
C SER A 10 3.26 0.84 1.74
N PHE A 11 2.84 1.63 2.73
CA PHE A 11 2.51 3.04 2.59
C PHE A 11 3.63 3.86 3.19
N ASP A 12 4.05 4.91 2.50
CA ASP A 12 4.99 5.89 3.02
C ASP A 12 4.63 7.30 2.55
N VAL A 13 5.20 8.29 3.21
CA VAL A 13 5.17 9.68 2.76
C VAL A 13 6.59 10.05 2.36
N VAL A 14 6.77 10.38 1.08
CA VAL A 14 8.03 10.86 0.52
C VAL A 14 8.02 12.38 0.56
N HIS A 15 9.08 12.96 1.12
CA HIS A 15 9.30 14.40 1.09
C HIS A 15 10.08 14.76 -0.17
N THR A 16 9.57 15.70 -0.95
CA THR A 16 10.24 16.20 -2.15
C THR A 16 10.21 17.72 -2.12
N GLU A 17 11.31 18.35 -2.50
CA GLU A 17 11.31 19.80 -2.74
C GLU A 17 11.04 20.06 -4.21
N ILE A 18 10.07 20.94 -4.47
CA ILE A 18 9.79 21.46 -5.80
C ILE A 18 10.07 22.96 -5.83
N HIS A 19 10.63 23.45 -6.93
CA HIS A 19 10.83 24.88 -7.12
C HIS A 19 9.60 25.47 -7.82
N VAL A 20 8.96 26.44 -7.18
CA VAL A 20 7.84 27.21 -7.74
C VAL A 20 8.32 28.66 -7.88
N GLY A 21 8.83 29.00 -9.06
CA GLY A 21 9.62 30.22 -9.27
C GLY A 21 10.91 30.17 -8.46
N ASP A 22 11.25 31.26 -7.76
CA ASP A 22 12.45 31.36 -6.91
C ASP A 22 12.27 30.74 -5.51
N ARG A 23 11.14 30.08 -5.24
CA ARG A 23 10.85 29.48 -3.92
C ARG A 23 10.89 27.96 -4.00
N ALA A 24 11.71 27.35 -3.13
CA ALA A 24 11.63 25.93 -2.83
C ALA A 24 10.43 25.67 -1.90
N VAL A 25 9.59 24.71 -2.28
CA VAL A 25 8.42 24.26 -1.52
C VAL A 25 8.59 22.79 -1.19
N ALA A 26 8.53 22.45 0.10
CA ALA A 26 8.51 21.07 0.55
C ALA A 26 7.11 20.46 0.35
N LEU A 27 7.04 19.41 -0.47
CA LEU A 27 5.84 18.63 -0.73
C LEU A 27 5.91 17.30 0.04
N GLN A 28 4.80 16.92 0.66
CA GLN A 28 4.60 15.60 1.22
C GLN A 28 3.77 14.78 0.25
N ARG A 29 4.36 13.75 -0.36
CA ARG A 29 3.69 12.88 -1.32
C ARG A 29 3.43 11.51 -0.71
N PRO A 30 2.17 11.09 -0.53
CA PRO A 30 1.87 9.72 -0.17
C PRO A 30 2.25 8.79 -1.33
N VAL A 31 2.89 7.68 -1.02
CA VAL A 31 3.31 6.66 -1.98
C VAL A 31 2.93 5.28 -1.44
N PHE A 32 2.43 4.43 -2.32
CA PHE A 32 2.19 3.03 -2.03
C PHE A 32 3.11 2.17 -2.87
N TYR A 33 3.77 1.21 -2.22
CA TYR A 33 4.63 0.23 -2.85
C TYR A 33 3.97 -1.14 -2.73
N LEU A 34 3.70 -1.77 -3.87
CA LEU A 34 3.11 -3.11 -3.89
C LEU A 34 4.15 -4.15 -3.49
N ALA A 35 3.76 -5.13 -2.68
CA ALA A 35 4.67 -6.21 -2.29
C ALA A 35 4.99 -7.14 -3.47
N ARG A 36 6.25 -7.59 -3.60
CA ARG A 36 6.72 -8.41 -4.73
C ARG A 36 5.99 -9.75 -4.85
N ASN A 37 5.51 -10.31 -3.74
CA ASN A 37 4.71 -11.54 -3.74
C ASN A 37 3.41 -11.39 -4.53
N LEU A 38 2.85 -10.17 -4.66
CA LEU A 38 1.71 -9.90 -5.54
C LEU A 38 2.12 -9.76 -7.01
N GLY A 39 3.31 -9.19 -7.28
CA GLY A 39 3.86 -9.04 -8.63
C GLY A 39 4.15 -10.38 -9.32
N GLY A 40 4.62 -11.38 -8.56
CA GLY A 40 4.87 -12.74 -9.08
C GLY A 40 3.61 -13.49 -9.53
N ALA A 41 2.45 -13.18 -8.95
CA ALA A 41 1.17 -13.81 -9.32
C ALA A 41 0.49 -13.16 -10.53
N SER A 42 0.92 -11.96 -10.96
CA SER A 42 0.17 -11.13 -11.90
C SER A 42 1.04 -10.47 -13.00
N ASN A 43 2.35 -10.74 -13.05
CA ASN A 43 3.29 -10.07 -13.95
C ASN A 43 3.18 -8.54 -13.91
N LEU A 44 2.76 -7.97 -12.77
CA LEU A 44 2.66 -6.52 -12.61
C LEU A 44 4.03 -5.91 -12.92
N MET A 45 4.09 -4.98 -13.87
CA MET A 45 5.32 -4.23 -14.13
C MET A 45 5.74 -3.63 -12.81
N ASP A 46 6.97 -3.93 -12.40
CA ASP A 46 7.62 -3.31 -11.25
C ASP A 46 7.59 -1.80 -11.48
N ASN A 47 6.57 -1.13 -10.94
CA ASN A 47 6.68 0.27 -10.54
C ASN A 47 7.57 0.41 -9.29
N ASN A 48 8.16 -0.71 -8.87
CA ASN A 48 9.00 -0.93 -7.73
C ASN A 48 10.42 -0.43 -8.03
N THR A 49 10.57 0.88 -8.16
CA THR A 49 11.82 1.45 -7.67
C THR A 49 11.76 1.32 -6.16
N ASP A 50 12.62 0.45 -5.62
CA ASP A 50 13.06 0.26 -4.22
C ASP A 50 13.41 1.63 -3.56
N LEU A 51 12.45 2.55 -3.42
CA LEU A 51 12.66 3.91 -2.93
C LEU A 51 12.45 4.05 -1.43
N ALA A 52 12.10 2.97 -0.74
CA ALA A 52 12.41 2.85 0.67
C ALA A 52 13.89 2.46 0.82
N GLY A 53 14.81 3.25 0.24
CA GLY A 53 16.24 3.10 0.50
C GLY A 53 16.47 3.10 2.00
N ASP A 54 16.99 2.00 2.55
CA ASP A 54 17.32 1.72 3.96
C ASP A 54 16.30 2.12 5.05
N LYS A 55 15.12 2.64 4.69
CA LYS A 55 14.16 3.21 5.61
C LYS A 55 13.37 2.08 6.25
N GLN A 56 13.60 1.89 7.55
CA GLN A 56 12.88 0.90 8.33
C GLN A 56 11.40 1.29 8.44
N LEU A 57 10.54 0.54 7.74
CA LEU A 57 9.09 0.72 7.78
C LEU A 57 8.49 -0.05 8.96
N GLU A 58 7.57 0.55 9.69
CA GLU A 58 6.93 -0.10 10.83
C GLU A 58 5.95 -1.19 10.37
N PRO A 59 5.85 -2.33 11.06
CA PRO A 59 4.78 -3.29 10.79
C PRO A 59 3.43 -2.69 11.17
N LEU A 60 2.37 -3.09 10.44
CA LEU A 60 1.00 -2.74 10.81
C LEU A 60 0.68 -3.19 12.24
N LYS A 61 0.28 -2.25 13.08
CA LYS A 61 -0.01 -2.51 14.50
C LYS A 61 -1.45 -2.99 14.68
N TYR A 62 -1.64 -4.30 14.66
CA TYR A 62 -2.97 -4.90 14.82
C TYR A 62 -3.72 -4.48 16.09
N ALA A 63 -3.01 -4.18 17.18
CA ALA A 63 -3.65 -3.72 18.42
C ALA A 63 -4.30 -2.33 18.24
N GLU A 64 -3.63 -1.41 17.54
CA GLU A 64 -4.16 -0.07 17.25
C GLU A 64 -5.36 -0.17 16.30
N VAL A 65 -5.25 -0.99 15.25
CA VAL A 65 -6.37 -1.25 14.32
C VAL A 65 -7.57 -1.85 15.05
N ALA A 66 -7.33 -2.82 15.93
CA ALA A 66 -8.39 -3.45 16.72
C ALA A 66 -9.10 -2.47 17.65
N GLY A 67 -8.34 -1.57 18.29
CA GLY A 67 -8.89 -0.49 19.11
C GLY A 67 -9.79 0.45 18.31
N GLN A 68 -9.32 0.92 17.14
CA GLN A 68 -10.10 1.81 16.27
C GLN A 68 -11.36 1.14 15.72
N ALA A 69 -11.27 -0.15 15.37
CA ALA A 69 -12.39 -0.92 14.83
C ALA A 69 -13.31 -1.50 15.91
N SER A 70 -13.02 -1.29 17.21
CA SER A 70 -13.77 -1.87 18.34
C SER A 70 -13.93 -3.40 18.24
N VAL A 71 -12.85 -4.10 17.85
CA VAL A 71 -12.80 -5.55 17.74
C VAL A 71 -11.62 -6.13 18.52
N SER A 72 -11.55 -7.45 18.67
CA SER A 72 -10.36 -8.09 19.23
C SER A 72 -9.16 -8.01 18.27
N ARG A 73 -7.94 -7.99 18.82
CA ARG A 73 -6.69 -8.06 18.04
C ARG A 73 -6.71 -9.21 17.04
N ARG A 74 -7.16 -10.39 17.48
CA ARG A 74 -7.27 -11.60 16.63
C ARG A 74 -8.24 -11.37 15.47
N LYS A 75 -9.39 -10.74 15.72
CA LYS A 75 -10.38 -10.45 14.67
C LYS A 75 -9.83 -9.44 13.66
N ALA A 76 -9.17 -8.37 14.11
CA ALA A 76 -8.52 -7.41 13.24
C ALA A 76 -7.45 -8.07 12.34
N GLU A 77 -6.57 -8.87 12.94
CA GLU A 77 -5.52 -9.61 12.21
C GLU A 77 -6.12 -10.58 11.18
N SER A 78 -7.11 -11.40 11.57
CA SER A 78 -7.78 -12.32 10.64
C SER A 78 -8.50 -11.58 9.50
N CYS A 79 -9.15 -10.45 9.77
CA CYS A 79 -9.80 -9.65 8.73
C CYS A 79 -8.78 -9.07 7.74
N ILE A 80 -7.66 -8.54 8.23
CA ILE A 80 -6.61 -7.99 7.36
C ILE A 80 -6.02 -9.09 6.48
N LEU A 81 -5.59 -10.20 7.07
CA LEU A 81 -5.00 -11.32 6.33
C LEU A 81 -5.99 -11.95 5.34
N GLY A 82 -7.26 -12.08 5.72
CA GLY A 82 -8.30 -12.60 4.83
C GLY A 82 -8.55 -11.66 3.64
N THR A 83 -8.55 -10.34 3.87
CA THR A 83 -8.74 -9.34 2.82
C THR A 83 -7.58 -9.33 1.83
N THR A 84 -6.34 -9.35 2.32
CA THR A 84 -5.15 -9.36 1.46
C THR A 84 -4.98 -10.69 0.72
N SER A 85 -5.38 -11.81 1.34
CA SER A 85 -5.45 -13.12 0.68
C SER A 85 -6.49 -13.13 -0.45
N LEU A 86 -7.68 -12.57 -0.23
CA LEU A 86 -8.69 -12.43 -1.27
C LEU A 86 -8.17 -11.58 -2.44
N LEU A 87 -7.53 -10.44 -2.14
CA LEU A 87 -6.92 -9.60 -3.16
C LEU A 87 -5.90 -10.37 -4.00
N TYR A 88 -5.00 -11.12 -3.34
CA TYR A 88 -4.02 -11.96 -4.02
C TYR A 88 -4.70 -12.97 -4.96
N HIS A 89 -5.77 -13.63 -4.52
CA HIS A 89 -6.50 -14.60 -5.34
C HIS A 89 -7.19 -13.98 -6.56
N CYS A 90 -7.78 -12.80 -6.42
CA CYS A 90 -8.35 -12.07 -7.56
C CYS A 90 -7.27 -11.69 -8.58
N LEU A 91 -6.10 -11.23 -8.09
CA LEU A 91 -4.97 -10.90 -8.96
C LEU A 91 -4.38 -12.10 -9.68
N ALA A 92 -4.28 -13.25 -8.99
CA ALA A 92 -3.81 -14.50 -9.60
C ALA A 92 -4.72 -14.99 -10.73
N LYS A 93 -5.99 -14.58 -10.76
CA LYS A 93 -6.95 -14.86 -11.84
C LYS A 93 -6.90 -13.84 -12.98
N GLY A 94 -6.09 -12.79 -12.86
CA GLY A 94 -6.04 -11.69 -13.82
C GLY A 94 -7.25 -10.75 -13.76
N GLU A 95 -8.02 -10.78 -12.67
CA GLU A 95 -9.14 -9.85 -12.47
C GLU A 95 -8.62 -8.43 -12.29
N SER A 96 -9.31 -7.45 -12.88
CA SER A 96 -9.04 -6.04 -12.58
C SER A 96 -9.72 -5.65 -11.28
N ILE A 97 -8.99 -5.00 -10.39
CA ILE A 97 -9.44 -4.75 -9.02
C ILE A 97 -9.30 -3.26 -8.68
N ALA A 98 -10.34 -2.72 -8.06
CA ALA A 98 -10.29 -1.47 -7.34
C ALA A 98 -10.34 -1.74 -5.83
N PHE A 99 -9.21 -1.59 -5.16
CA PHE A 99 -9.12 -1.76 -3.72
C PHE A 99 -9.19 -0.39 -3.03
N ILE A 100 -10.31 -0.14 -2.36
CA ILE A 100 -10.59 1.14 -1.72
C ILE A 100 -9.98 1.17 -0.32
N LEU A 101 -9.06 2.10 -0.11
CA LEU A 101 -8.46 2.41 1.18
C LEU A 101 -9.13 3.70 1.67
N ARG A 102 -10.16 3.55 2.50
CA ARG A 102 -10.93 4.69 3.02
C ARG A 102 -9.98 5.73 3.62
N ASP A 103 -10.20 6.99 3.26
CA ASP A 103 -9.42 8.16 3.68
C ASP A 103 -7.96 8.22 3.17
N VAL A 104 -7.56 7.27 2.32
CA VAL A 104 -6.22 7.22 1.72
C VAL A 104 -6.27 7.30 0.19
N GLY A 105 -7.16 6.54 -0.45
CA GLY A 105 -7.26 6.48 -1.91
C GLY A 105 -7.73 5.14 -2.43
N VAL A 106 -7.56 4.92 -3.73
CA VAL A 106 -7.92 3.67 -4.42
C VAL A 106 -6.69 3.08 -5.09
N LEU A 107 -6.36 1.84 -4.74
CA LEU A 107 -5.39 1.04 -5.47
C LEU A 107 -6.10 0.36 -6.62
N LEU A 108 -5.78 0.78 -7.84
CA LEU A 108 -6.30 0.19 -9.08
C LEU A 108 -5.26 -0.73 -9.67
N ILE A 109 -5.66 -1.96 -9.93
CA ILE A 109 -4.84 -2.96 -10.61
C ILE A 109 -5.58 -3.41 -11.87
N GLU A 110 -5.04 -3.05 -13.02
CA GLU A 110 -5.62 -3.32 -14.34
C GLU A 110 -4.57 -3.98 -15.23
N GLY A 111 -4.87 -5.19 -15.69
CA GLY A 111 -3.91 -6.03 -16.41
C GLY A 111 -2.63 -6.24 -15.59
N ARG A 112 -1.51 -5.67 -16.07
CA ARG A 112 -0.18 -5.77 -15.45
C ARG A 112 0.29 -4.45 -14.82
N LYS A 113 -0.63 -3.53 -14.48
CA LYS A 113 -0.27 -2.24 -13.89
C LYS A 113 -1.02 -1.99 -12.59
N ALA A 114 -0.28 -1.61 -11.55
CA ALA A 114 -0.82 -1.14 -10.28
C ALA A 114 -0.61 0.38 -10.16
N HIS A 115 -1.65 1.12 -9.83
CA HIS A 115 -1.58 2.56 -9.63
C HIS A 115 -2.47 3.03 -8.47
N MET A 116 -1.96 3.93 -7.64
CA MET A 116 -2.76 4.63 -6.64
C MET A 116 -3.44 5.86 -7.25
N ARG A 117 -4.70 6.06 -6.88
CA ARG A 117 -5.40 7.33 -7.02
C ARG A 117 -5.69 7.86 -5.62
N PHE A 118 -5.32 9.11 -5.36
CA PHE A 118 -5.50 9.80 -4.08
C PHE A 118 -6.69 10.74 -4.16
#